data_AF-A0A7X7Y5K0-F1
#
_entry.id   AF-A0A7X7Y5K0-F1
#
_cell.length_a   1.000
_cell.length_b   1.000
_cell.length_c   1.000
_cell.angle_alpha   90.00
_cell.angle_beta   90.00
_cell.angle_gamma   90.00
#
_symmetry.space_group_name_H-M   'P 1'
#
loop_
_entity.id
_entity.type
_entity.pdbx_description
1 polymer ?
#
loop_
_entity_poly.entity_id
_entity_poly.type
_entity_poly.pdbx_seq_one_letter_code
_entity_poly.pdbx_strand_id
1 'polypeptide(L)'
;MLQKTTRINMLYDFYHPLLTKKQMEYMELYYREDYSLSEIAEHHNVSRQAVHDTLKRTEQLLEMYEKKLRLYEKFVIRSDYLKRLEQLLQKESVDQKEALKIVEKLQMID
;
A
#
# COMPACT_ATOMS: atom_id res chain seq x y z
N MET A 1 4.13 9.45 13.02
CA MET A 1 4.28 7.98 13.13
C MET A 1 3.14 7.25 12.43
N LEU A 2 1.86 7.50 12.79
CA LEU A 2 0.69 6.90 12.13
C LEU A 2 0.68 6.98 10.60
N GLN A 3 0.91 8.16 10.03
CA GLN A 3 0.89 8.33 8.56
C GLN A 3 1.95 7.49 7.83
N LYS A 4 3.13 7.29 8.45
CA LYS A 4 4.19 6.46 7.88
C LYS A 4 3.81 4.98 7.94
N THR A 5 3.32 4.53 9.09
CA THR A 5 2.82 3.17 9.30
C THR A 5 1.69 2.83 8.33
N THR A 6 0.70 3.70 8.19
CA THR A 6 -0.41 3.52 7.23
C THR A 6 0.09 3.42 5.79
N ARG A 7 1.03 4.28 5.40
CA ARG A 7 1.63 4.22 4.05
C ARG A 7 2.34 2.89 3.81
N ILE A 8 3.19 2.47 4.74
CA ILE A 8 3.94 1.22 4.60
C ILE A 8 3.00 0.01 4.55
N ASN A 9 1.92 -0.01 5.33
CA ASN A 9 0.92 -1.08 5.26
C ASN A 9 0.24 -1.14 3.89
N MET A 10 -0.16 0.02 3.35
CA MET A 10 -0.72 0.09 2.01
C MET A 10 0.29 -0.41 0.96
N LEU A 11 1.54 0.06 0.99
CA LEU A 11 2.55 -0.39 0.03
C LEU A 11 2.85 -1.89 0.18
N TYR A 12 2.84 -2.42 1.40
CA TYR A 12 3.00 -3.85 1.66
C TYR A 12 1.91 -4.66 0.96
N ASP A 13 0.64 -4.25 1.04
CA ASP A 13 -0.47 -4.96 0.38
C ASP A 13 -0.29 -5.09 -1.15
N PHE A 14 0.38 -4.12 -1.80
CA PHE A 14 0.66 -4.17 -3.24
C PHE A 14 1.96 -4.92 -3.59
N TYR A 15 2.97 -4.87 -2.73
CA TYR A 15 4.34 -5.25 -3.11
C TYR A 15 4.95 -6.37 -2.25
N HIS A 16 4.25 -6.88 -1.24
CA HIS A 16 4.76 -8.00 -0.43
C HIS A 16 5.20 -9.22 -1.25
N PRO A 17 4.56 -9.59 -2.39
CA PRO A 17 5.02 -10.76 -3.17
C PRO A 17 6.41 -10.59 -3.80
N LEU A 18 6.92 -9.35 -3.86
CA LEU A 18 8.25 -9.03 -4.37
C LEU A 18 9.34 -9.06 -3.29
N LEU A 19 8.95 -9.30 -2.03
CA LEU A 19 9.84 -9.36 -0.90
C LEU A 19 10.34 -10.80 -0.69
N THR A 20 11.53 -10.93 -0.11
CA THR A 20 12.01 -12.22 0.39
C THR A 20 11.17 -12.67 1.59
N LYS A 21 11.12 -13.99 1.85
CA LYS A 21 10.39 -14.55 2.99
C LYS A 21 10.72 -13.86 4.32
N LYS A 22 12.02 -13.63 4.58
CA LYS A 22 12.49 -12.97 5.81
C LYS A 22 12.00 -11.52 5.92
N GLN A 23 11.94 -10.79 4.81
CA GLN A 23 11.42 -9.42 4.79
C GLN A 23 9.91 -9.40 5.05
N MET A 24 9.15 -10.30 4.42
CA MET A 24 7.70 -10.42 4.67
C MET A 24 7.41 -10.72 6.13
N GLU A 25 8.08 -11.74 6.68
CA GLU A 25 7.89 -12.18 8.07
C GLU A 25 8.17 -11.05 9.07
N TYR A 26 9.27 -10.31 8.92
CA TYR A 26 9.57 -9.20 9.83
C TYR A 26 8.56 -8.06 9.71
N MET A 27 8.10 -7.76 8.50
CA MET A 27 7.08 -6.74 8.27
C MET A 27 5.73 -7.15 8.88
N GLU A 28 5.33 -8.41 8.76
CA GLU A 28 4.09 -8.93 9.34
C GLU A 28 4.12 -8.88 10.87
N LEU A 29 5.18 -9.41 11.48
CA LEU A 29 5.35 -9.37 12.94
C LEU A 29 5.29 -7.93 13.46
N TYR A 30 6.00 -7.00 12.81
CA TYR A 30 6.07 -5.61 13.27
C TYR A 30 4.82 -4.77 12.99
N TYR A 31 4.25 -4.88 11.78
CA TYR A 31 3.18 -3.97 11.33
C TYR A 31 1.76 -4.54 11.46
N ARG A 32 1.60 -5.87 11.58
CA ARG A 32 0.29 -6.53 11.70
C ARG A 32 0.08 -7.19 13.05
N GLU A 33 1.14 -7.73 13.64
CA GLU A 33 1.07 -8.44 14.93
C GLU A 33 1.57 -7.61 16.13
N ASP A 34 1.97 -6.36 15.88
CA ASP A 34 2.45 -5.39 16.89
C ASP A 34 3.66 -5.89 17.73
N TYR A 35 4.47 -6.81 17.20
CA TYR A 35 5.70 -7.24 17.86
C TYR A 35 6.71 -6.09 17.92
N SER A 36 7.38 -5.96 19.05
CA SER A 36 8.54 -5.08 19.20
C SER A 36 9.77 -5.64 18.46
N LEU A 37 10.72 -4.76 18.15
CA LEU A 37 12.00 -5.16 17.55
C LEU A 37 12.78 -6.17 18.41
N SER A 38 12.60 -6.12 19.73
CA SER A 38 13.26 -7.04 20.67
C SER A 38 12.62 -8.43 20.60
N GLU A 39 11.28 -8.52 20.55
CA GLU A 39 10.57 -9.81 20.43
C GLU A 39 10.90 -10.50 19.10
N ILE A 40 10.95 -9.76 17.99
CA ILE A 40 11.37 -10.30 16.69
C ILE A 40 12.83 -10.76 16.75
N ALA A 41 13.71 -9.98 17.40
CA ALA A 41 15.11 -10.32 17.51
C ALA A 41 15.33 -11.61 18.31
N GLU A 42 14.63 -11.77 19.43
CA GLU A 42 14.66 -12.97 20.25
C GLU A 42 14.10 -14.19 19.51
N HIS A 43 12.92 -14.05 18.89
CA HIS A 43 12.27 -15.11 18.11
C HIS A 43 13.16 -15.67 16.99
N HIS A 44 13.94 -14.80 16.34
CA HIS A 44 14.82 -15.18 15.23
C HIS A 44 16.30 -15.37 15.64
N ASN A 45 16.62 -15.26 16.93
CA ASN A 45 17.99 -15.32 17.45
C ASN A 45 18.99 -14.41 16.70
N VAL A 46 18.58 -13.15 16.48
CA VAL A 46 19.37 -12.10 15.83
C VAL A 46 19.48 -10.87 16.73
N SER A 47 20.29 -9.88 16.36
CA SER A 47 20.33 -8.62 17.09
C SER A 47 19.12 -7.74 16.77
N ARG A 48 18.68 -6.94 17.75
CA ARG A 48 17.66 -5.89 17.54
C ARG A 48 18.02 -4.95 16.38
N GLN A 49 19.31 -4.66 16.21
CA GLN A 49 19.82 -3.84 15.11
C GLN A 49 19.58 -4.50 13.75
N ALA A 50 19.80 -5.82 13.64
CA ALA A 50 19.56 -6.56 12.40
C ALA A 50 18.08 -6.54 11.99
N VAL A 51 17.15 -6.62 12.96
CA VAL A 51 15.71 -6.47 12.70
C VAL A 51 15.40 -5.06 12.20
N HIS A 52 15.85 -4.02 12.92
CA HIS A 52 15.66 -2.63 12.56
C HIS A 52 16.15 -2.32 11.13
N ASP A 53 17.36 -2.77 10.79
CA ASP A 53 17.96 -2.51 9.48
C ASP A 53 17.27 -3.28 8.36
N THR A 54 16.69 -4.44 8.67
CA THR A 54 15.88 -5.21 7.71
C THR A 54 14.56 -4.51 7.45
N LEU A 55 13.84 -4.06 8.48
CA LEU A 55 12.60 -3.30 8.34
C LEU A 55 12.84 -2.02 7.54
N LYS A 56 13.84 -1.21 7.93
CA LYS A 56 14.15 0.05 7.26
C LYS A 56 14.51 -0.11 5.78
N ARG A 57 15.30 -1.13 5.43
CA ARG A 57 15.61 -1.43 4.02
C ARG A 57 14.39 -1.92 3.26
N THR A 58 13.50 -2.65 3.91
CA THR A 58 12.26 -3.14 3.29
C THR A 58 11.29 -1.99 3.04
N GLU A 59 11.12 -1.05 3.98
CA GLU A 59 10.37 0.19 3.77
C GLU A 59 10.89 0.95 2.55
N GLN A 60 12.21 1.13 2.44
CA GLN A 60 12.83 1.80 1.29
C GLN A 60 12.60 1.06 -0.03
N LEU A 61 12.58 -0.27 0.00
CA LEU A 61 12.34 -1.11 -1.17
C LEU A 61 10.89 -0.96 -1.65
N LEU A 62 9.92 -0.97 -0.73
CA LEU A 62 8.50 -0.75 -1.03
C LEU A 62 8.27 0.64 -1.66
N GLU A 63 8.90 1.68 -1.11
CA GLU A 63 8.84 3.03 -1.69
C GLU A 63 9.48 3.10 -3.08
N MET A 64 10.58 2.38 -3.29
CA MET A 64 11.21 2.29 -4.60
C MET A 64 10.31 1.59 -5.62
N TYR A 65 9.61 0.52 -5.22
CA TYR A 65 8.62 -0.13 -6.06
C TYR A 65 7.48 0.82 -6.40
N GLU A 66 6.94 1.54 -5.42
CA GLU A 66 5.89 2.53 -5.67
C GLU A 66 6.33 3.63 -6.63
N LYS A 67 7.55 4.17 -6.46
CA LYS A 67 8.09 5.17 -7.38
C LYS A 67 8.17 4.68 -8.83
N LYS A 68 8.40 3.39 -9.05
CA LYS A 68 8.55 2.79 -10.39
C LYS A 68 7.22 2.32 -10.98
N LEU A 69 6.36 1.72 -10.16
CA LEU A 69 5.17 0.99 -10.61
C LEU A 69 3.89 1.78 -10.38
N ARG A 70 3.87 2.66 -9.37
CA ARG A 70 2.75 3.55 -9.00
C ARG A 70 1.42 2.80 -8.79
N LEU A 71 1.46 1.57 -8.29
CA LEU A 71 0.26 0.74 -8.16
C LEU A 71 -0.69 1.31 -7.11
N TYR A 72 -0.17 1.74 -5.95
CA TYR A 72 -1.00 2.32 -4.91
C TYR A 72 -1.58 3.67 -5.36
N GLU A 73 -0.77 4.54 -5.96
CA GLU A 73 -1.25 5.81 -6.51
C GLU A 73 -2.36 5.60 -7.55
N LYS A 74 -2.16 4.71 -8.53
CA LYS A 74 -3.16 4.38 -9.53
C LYS A 74 -4.44 3.82 -8.89
N PHE A 75 -4.31 2.97 -7.87
CA PHE A 75 -5.44 2.45 -7.12
C PHE A 75 -6.24 3.56 -6.43
N VAL A 76 -5.57 4.52 -5.77
CA VAL A 76 -6.24 5.65 -5.10
C VAL A 76 -7.00 6.51 -6.11
N ILE A 77 -6.36 6.86 -7.23
CA ILE A 77 -6.99 7.67 -8.29
C ILE A 77 -8.20 6.92 -8.88
N ARG A 78 -8.05 5.62 -9.18
CA ARG A 78 -9.13 4.79 -9.70
C ARG A 78 -10.30 4.71 -8.72
N SER A 79 -10.02 4.53 -7.43
CA SER A 79 -11.03 4.47 -6.37
C SER A 79 -11.80 5.78 -6.21
N ASP A 80 -11.12 6.93 -6.34
CA ASP A 80 -11.78 8.25 -6.32
C ASP A 80 -12.74 8.42 -7.50
N TYR A 81 -12.32 8.07 -8.72
CA TYR A 81 -13.19 8.14 -9.89
C TYR A 81 -14.38 7.18 -9.80
N LEU A 82 -14.17 5.95 -9.33
CA LEU A 82 -15.26 4.99 -9.12
C LEU A 82 -16.27 5.52 -8.11
N LYS A 83 -15.81 6.07 -6.99
CA LYS A 83 -16.69 6.68 -5.98
C LYS A 83 -17.50 7.85 -6.54
N ARG A 84 -16.88 8.72 -7.35
CA ARG A 84 -17.58 9.83 -8.02
C ARG A 84 -18.63 9.31 -9.01
N LEU A 85 -18.31 8.24 -9.74
CA LEU A 85 -19.26 7.61 -10.65
C LEU A 85 -20.44 7.01 -9.91
N GLU A 86 -20.21 6.27 -8.82
CA GLU A 86 -21.27 5.74 -7.95
C GLU A 86 -22.18 6.85 -7.43
N GLN A 87 -21.61 7.96 -6.94
CA GLN A 87 -22.38 9.12 -6.47
C GLN A 87 -23.20 9.78 -7.59
N LEU A 88 -22.68 9.81 -8.81
CA LEU A 88 -23.39 10.36 -9.97
C LEU A 88 -24.58 9.48 -10.37
N LEU A 89 -24.41 8.15 -10.33
CA LEU A 89 -25.43 7.18 -10.67
C LEU A 89 -26.56 7.08 -9.65
N GLN A 90 -26.32 7.51 -8.40
CA GLN A 90 -27.34 7.56 -7.34
C GLN A 90 -28.27 8.77 -7.43
N LYS A 91 -28.02 9.74 -8.33
CA LYS A 91 -28.87 10.91 -8.50
C LYS A 91 -30.15 10.58 -9.27
N GLU A 92 -31.25 11.27 -8.96
CA GLU A 92 -32.53 11.13 -9.67
C GLU A 92 -32.42 11.38 -11.18
N SER A 93 -31.53 12.30 -11.58
CA SER A 93 -31.14 12.51 -12.97
C SER A 93 -29.64 12.29 -13.14
N VAL A 94 -29.29 11.34 -14.00
CA VAL A 94 -27.90 11.00 -14.29
C VAL A 94 -27.40 11.86 -15.46
N ASP A 95 -26.34 12.62 -15.22
CA ASP A 95 -25.61 13.28 -16.30
C ASP A 95 -24.72 12.26 -17.02
N GLN A 96 -25.24 11.70 -18.11
CA GLN A 96 -24.53 10.71 -18.93
C GLN A 96 -23.21 11.24 -19.50
N LYS A 97 -23.12 12.55 -19.82
CA LYS A 97 -21.88 13.12 -20.35
C LYS A 97 -20.79 13.15 -19.29
N GLU A 98 -21.14 13.51 -18.06
CA GLU A 98 -20.18 13.47 -16.96
C GLU A 98 -19.79 12.04 -16.59
N ALA A 99 -20.73 11.09 -16.63
CA ALA A 99 -20.42 9.68 -16.42
C ALA A 99 -19.41 9.15 -17.45
N LEU A 100 -19.62 9.44 -18.74
CA LEU A 100 -18.70 9.05 -19.81
C LEU A 100 -17.29 9.64 -19.62
N LYS A 101 -17.17 10.91 -19.23
CA LYS A 101 -15.87 11.51 -18.93
C LYS A 101 -15.14 10.81 -17.78
N ILE A 102 -15.87 10.35 -16.77
CA ILE A 102 -15.28 9.59 -15.66
C ILE A 102 -14.77 8.24 -16.16
N VAL A 103 -15.55 7.55 -17.01
CA VAL A 103 -15.12 6.28 -17.63
C VAL A 103 -13.89 6.48 -18.51
N GLU A 104 -13.83 7.52 -19.34
CA GLU A 104 -12.65 7.84 -20.15
C GLU A 104 -11.41 8.05 -19.28
N LYS A 105 -11.53 8.82 -18.19
CA LYS A 105 -10.43 9.03 -17.24
C LYS A 105 -9.98 7.72 -16.59
N LEU A 106 -10.92 6.85 -16.21
CA LEU A 106 -10.61 5.53 -15.63
C LEU A 106 -9.81 4.65 -16.60
N GLN A 107 -10.16 4.67 -17.89
CA GLN A 107 -9.46 3.92 -18.95
C GLN A 107 -8.04 4.43 -19.22
N MET A 108 -7.73 5.67 -18.85
CA MET A 108 -6.39 6.24 -18.99
C MET A 108 -5.49 5.98 -17.77
N ILE A 109 -6.00 5.33 -16.71
CA ILE A 109 -5.22 4.94 -15.53
C ILE A 109 -4.66 3.53 -15.77
N ASP A 110 -3.74 3.45 -16.72
CA ASP A 110 -2.88 2.29 -16.97
C ASP A 110 -1.42 2.71 -17.11
#